data_AF-A0A1G2VS27-F1
#
_entry.id   AF-A0A1G2VS27-F1
#
_cell.length_a   1.000
_cell.length_b   1.000
_cell.length_c   1.000
_cell.angle_alpha   90.00
_cell.angle_beta   90.00
_cell.angle_gamma   90.00
#
_symmetry.space_group_name_H-M   'P 1'
#
loop_
_entity.id
_entity.type
_entity.pdbx_description
1 polymer ?
#
loop_
_entity_poly.entity_id
_entity_poly.type
_entity_poly.pdbx_seq_one_letter_code
_entity_poly.pdbx_strand_id
1 'polypeptide(L)'
;MTSLKTTHYLIAAGVLLIIIGAVLIVRPGGGTQTPAGEESGSSSASIAKDATEIFNDEEALRAYVKTYGSKQTLLRLHELSLLYGSCHTAAHKAGRISYEIYGDKSFRLCSSECHSGCYHGATEAYFKEHGTANLVANLQTLCGSELNAFFSHQCIHGIGHGLMAWTNYELFDALTSCDELERQQDSCWTGVFMENIVGGLNEEEGHATQFLNEDPLYPCTIVDDKYKFSCYFLQTSRMTQLYGSDFSKVASACLKAPEQYQRHCFESMGRDVGGTHRGNAEREIADCSYAPAGASRVGCVIGAVQDSFWDPTGQNNALAFCRLLTEKEEKDACYRTIFARAPQVLVSVEEVKHFCARAEEQYHNECLSFAH
;
A
#
# COMPACT_ATOMS: atom_id res chain seq x y z
N MET A 1 -31.16 -21.70 -48.64
CA MET A 1 -32.63 -21.54 -48.53
C MET A 1 -32.90 -20.52 -47.43
N THR A 2 -33.64 -19.44 -47.78
CA THR A 2 -34.40 -18.48 -46.92
C THR A 2 -33.65 -17.81 -45.76
N SER A 3 -33.23 -16.53 -45.76
CA SER A 3 -33.83 -15.21 -46.11
C SER A 3 -35.12 -14.85 -45.33
N LEU A 4 -35.03 -13.84 -44.45
CA LEU A 4 -35.91 -12.65 -44.31
C LEU A 4 -35.46 -11.84 -43.05
N LYS A 5 -34.92 -10.62 -43.17
CA LYS A 5 -35.56 -9.27 -43.27
C LYS A 5 -35.61 -8.49 -41.94
N THR A 6 -34.68 -7.53 -41.83
CA THR A 6 -34.80 -6.10 -41.49
C THR A 6 -36.06 -5.58 -40.80
N THR A 7 -35.91 -4.71 -39.79
CA THR A 7 -36.60 -3.40 -39.71
C THR A 7 -35.82 -2.41 -38.81
N HIS A 8 -35.50 -1.23 -39.37
CA HIS A 8 -35.00 -0.05 -38.68
C HIS A 8 -36.18 0.80 -38.17
N TYR A 9 -36.02 1.50 -37.04
CA TYR A 9 -36.85 2.66 -36.70
C TYR A 9 -35.96 3.86 -36.40
N LEU A 10 -35.90 4.77 -37.37
CA LEU A 10 -35.61 6.19 -37.22
C LEU A 10 -36.89 6.89 -36.74
N ILE A 11 -36.79 7.71 -35.70
CA ILE A 11 -37.76 8.78 -35.45
C ILE A 11 -36.97 10.07 -35.28
N ALA A 12 -37.18 10.99 -36.21
CA ALA A 12 -36.77 12.39 -36.15
C ALA A 12 -38.03 13.25 -35.95
N ALA A 13 -37.99 14.13 -34.95
CA ALA A 13 -38.74 15.38 -34.81
C ALA A 13 -38.08 16.09 -33.60
N GLY A 14 -37.41 17.23 -33.68
CA GLY A 14 -37.78 18.45 -34.38
C GLY A 14 -38.74 19.24 -33.50
N VAL A 15 -38.26 20.31 -32.84
CA VAL A 15 -38.92 21.64 -32.70
C VAL A 15 -38.46 22.46 -31.47
N LEU A 16 -38.02 23.69 -31.78
CA LEU A 16 -38.07 24.98 -31.06
C LEU A 16 -37.08 25.36 -29.93
N LEU A 17 -36.22 26.31 -30.33
CA LEU A 17 -35.74 27.47 -29.57
C LEU A 17 -36.84 28.18 -28.76
N ILE A 18 -36.55 28.51 -27.50
CA ILE A 18 -36.96 29.79 -26.89
C ILE A 18 -35.78 30.36 -26.09
N ILE A 19 -35.27 31.49 -26.61
CA ILE A 19 -34.41 32.44 -25.91
C ILE A 19 -35.31 33.34 -25.08
N ILE A 20 -35.09 33.44 -23.77
CA ILE A 20 -35.46 34.64 -22.99
C ILE A 20 -34.30 34.99 -22.07
N GLY A 21 -33.59 36.05 -22.42
CA GLY A 21 -32.69 36.75 -21.52
C GLY A 21 -33.49 37.62 -20.54
N ALA A 22 -33.03 37.70 -19.30
CA ALA A 22 -33.39 38.75 -18.38
C ALA A 22 -32.11 39.42 -17.88
N VAL A 23 -31.81 40.54 -18.54
CA VAL A 23 -30.88 41.57 -18.08
C VAL A 23 -31.54 42.26 -16.88
N LEU A 24 -30.94 42.18 -15.70
CA LEU A 24 -31.30 43.06 -14.58
C LEU A 24 -30.27 44.19 -14.48
N ILE A 25 -30.81 45.38 -14.72
CA ILE A 25 -30.15 46.67 -14.75
C ILE A 25 -29.87 47.12 -13.31
N VAL A 26 -28.59 47.40 -13.03
CA VAL A 26 -28.13 48.13 -11.85
C VAL A 26 -28.54 49.61 -11.98
N ARG A 27 -29.04 50.21 -10.89
CA ARG A 27 -29.03 51.67 -10.70
C ARG A 27 -28.58 52.04 -9.28
N PRO A 28 -27.80 53.14 -9.11
CA PRO A 28 -27.10 53.47 -7.88
C PRO A 28 -27.80 54.54 -7.03
N GLY A 29 -27.45 54.59 -5.75
CA GLY A 29 -27.77 55.67 -4.81
C GLY A 29 -28.20 55.09 -3.46
N GLY A 30 -27.75 55.54 -2.29
CA GLY A 30 -26.80 56.57 -1.88
C GLY A 30 -26.58 56.32 -0.37
N GLY A 31 -25.38 56.64 0.12
CA GLY A 31 -24.92 56.17 1.43
C GLY A 31 -25.59 56.79 2.65
N THR A 32 -25.46 56.06 3.77
CA THR A 32 -25.36 56.59 5.14
C THR A 32 -24.35 55.73 5.90
N GLN A 33 -23.30 56.37 6.42
CA GLN A 33 -22.33 55.82 7.38
C GLN A 33 -23.06 55.53 8.70
N THR A 34 -22.80 54.46 9.44
CA THR A 34 -21.79 54.23 10.52
C THR A 34 -22.21 52.92 11.25
N PRO A 35 -21.46 52.29 12.18
CA PRO A 35 -20.01 52.16 12.38
C PRO A 35 -19.53 50.69 12.21
N ALA A 36 -18.21 50.53 12.24
CA ALA A 36 -17.51 49.25 12.28
C ALA A 36 -18.05 48.29 13.35
N GLY A 37 -18.31 47.06 12.93
CA GLY A 37 -18.69 45.94 13.79
C GLY A 37 -18.28 44.63 13.12
N GLU A 38 -17.22 44.05 13.68
CA GLU A 38 -16.87 42.62 13.68
C GLU A 38 -16.84 41.89 12.33
N GLU A 39 -15.62 41.77 11.79
CA GLU A 39 -15.25 40.62 10.97
C GLU A 39 -15.63 39.35 11.72
N SER A 40 -16.65 38.66 11.21
CA SER A 40 -17.03 37.32 11.66
C SER A 40 -15.85 36.40 11.39
N GLY A 41 -15.08 36.13 12.44
CA GLY A 41 -14.10 35.06 12.44
C GLY A 41 -14.78 33.76 12.00
N SER A 42 -14.31 33.20 10.90
CA SER A 42 -14.61 31.82 10.52
C SER A 42 -14.12 30.94 11.67
N SER A 43 -15.06 30.52 12.51
CA SER A 43 -14.88 29.50 13.53
C SER A 43 -14.49 28.21 12.79
N SER A 44 -13.21 27.82 12.83
CA SER A 44 -12.83 26.45 12.53
C SER A 44 -13.50 25.55 13.56
N ALA A 45 -14.67 25.01 13.23
CA ALA A 45 -15.31 24.00 14.08
C ALA A 45 -14.30 22.87 14.26
N SER A 46 -13.91 22.59 15.52
CA SER A 46 -13.00 21.50 15.82
C SER A 46 -13.69 20.19 15.43
N ILE A 47 -13.16 19.50 14.42
CA ILE A 47 -13.69 18.23 13.97
C ILE A 47 -13.45 17.15 15.03
N ALA A 48 -14.45 16.32 15.31
CA ALA A 48 -14.36 15.27 16.31
C ALA A 48 -13.47 14.11 15.83
N LYS A 49 -12.83 13.39 16.77
CA LYS A 49 -11.94 12.26 16.42
C LYS A 49 -12.70 11.09 15.79
N ASP A 50 -13.96 10.92 16.16
CA ASP A 50 -14.89 9.92 15.65
C ASP A 50 -15.78 10.45 14.52
N ALA A 51 -15.43 11.59 13.90
CA ALA A 51 -16.15 12.13 12.74
C ALA A 51 -16.32 11.05 11.65
N THR A 52 -17.53 10.98 11.11
CA THR A 52 -17.94 10.00 10.08
C THR A 52 -18.10 10.67 8.72
N GLU A 53 -18.45 11.96 8.74
CA GLU A 53 -18.59 12.84 7.59
C GLU A 53 -17.32 12.92 6.75
N ILE A 54 -16.13 12.68 7.32
CA ILE A 54 -14.84 12.67 6.61
C ILE A 54 -14.79 11.69 5.44
N PHE A 55 -15.68 10.68 5.43
CA PHE A 55 -15.72 9.69 4.37
C PHE A 55 -16.25 10.27 3.04
N ASN A 56 -17.18 11.23 3.14
CA ASN A 56 -17.91 11.76 1.98
C ASN A 56 -17.78 13.28 1.81
N ASP A 57 -17.39 14.01 2.85
CA ASP A 57 -17.20 15.45 2.85
C ASP A 57 -15.70 15.81 2.83
N GLU A 58 -15.28 16.49 1.77
CA GLU A 58 -13.87 16.84 1.55
C GLU A 58 -13.38 17.95 2.48
N GLU A 59 -14.24 18.90 2.88
CA GLU A 59 -13.87 19.94 3.83
C GLU A 59 -13.66 19.36 5.22
N ALA A 60 -14.56 18.45 5.64
CA ALA A 60 -14.40 17.69 6.87
C ALA A 60 -13.13 16.83 6.83
N LEU A 61 -12.88 16.11 5.72
CA LEU A 61 -11.66 15.33 5.54
C LEU A 61 -10.40 16.22 5.64
N ARG A 62 -10.40 17.40 5.01
CA ARG A 62 -9.31 18.36 5.10
C ARG A 62 -9.08 18.85 6.52
N ALA A 63 -10.15 19.19 7.24
CA ALA A 63 -10.06 19.57 8.65
C ALA A 63 -9.50 18.43 9.51
N TYR A 64 -9.89 17.18 9.23
CA TYR A 64 -9.41 16.00 9.95
C TYR A 64 -7.91 15.75 9.70
N VAL A 65 -7.47 15.76 8.44
CA VAL A 65 -6.05 15.61 8.07
C VAL A 65 -5.21 16.68 8.78
N LYS A 66 -5.65 17.94 8.74
CA LYS A 66 -4.95 19.05 9.40
C LYS A 66 -4.85 18.87 10.92
N THR A 67 -5.89 18.32 11.55
CA THR A 67 -6.01 18.20 13.01
C THR A 67 -5.29 16.97 13.55
N TYR A 68 -5.41 15.83 12.88
CA TYR A 68 -4.97 14.52 13.39
C TYR A 68 -3.85 13.88 12.56
N GLY A 69 -3.52 14.43 11.39
CA GLY A 69 -2.52 13.89 10.47
C GLY A 69 -3.04 12.73 9.61
N SER A 70 -2.30 12.41 8.54
CA SER A 70 -2.72 11.42 7.54
C SER A 70 -2.84 10.01 8.09
N LYS A 71 -1.88 9.55 8.90
CA LYS A 71 -1.91 8.21 9.49
C LYS A 71 -3.20 7.94 10.28
N GLN A 72 -3.57 8.86 11.17
CA GLN A 72 -4.81 8.73 11.94
C GLN A 72 -6.05 8.85 11.05
N THR A 73 -6.00 9.67 10.02
CA THR A 73 -7.07 9.80 9.03
C THR A 73 -7.31 8.47 8.31
N LEU A 74 -6.25 7.78 7.87
CA LEU A 74 -6.37 6.51 7.16
C LEU A 74 -6.91 5.39 8.05
N LEU A 75 -6.47 5.32 9.31
CA LEU A 75 -7.06 4.39 10.29
C LEU A 75 -8.56 4.64 10.43
N ARG A 76 -8.97 5.92 10.54
CA ARG A 76 -10.39 6.26 10.66
C ARG A 76 -11.17 5.92 9.39
N LEU A 77 -10.64 6.21 8.21
CA LEU A 77 -11.28 5.86 6.94
C LEU A 77 -11.42 4.34 6.79
N HIS A 78 -10.41 3.58 7.21
CA HIS A 78 -10.47 2.13 7.21
C HIS A 78 -11.57 1.59 8.15
N GLU A 79 -11.69 2.13 9.37
CA GLU A 79 -12.80 1.78 10.28
C GLU A 79 -14.17 2.06 9.65
N LEU A 80 -14.30 3.19 8.97
CA LEU A 80 -15.54 3.62 8.31
C LEU A 80 -15.89 2.79 7.07
N SER A 81 -14.94 2.04 6.51
CA SER A 81 -15.19 1.19 5.34
C SER A 81 -16.27 0.12 5.59
N LEU A 82 -16.41 -0.31 6.84
CA LEU A 82 -17.47 -1.25 7.26
C LEU A 82 -18.88 -0.68 7.10
N LEU A 83 -19.02 0.65 7.13
CA LEU A 83 -20.30 1.35 7.03
C LEU A 83 -20.55 1.90 5.62
N TYR A 84 -19.49 2.36 4.94
CA TYR A 84 -19.61 3.12 3.69
C TYR A 84 -19.02 2.41 2.47
N GLY A 85 -18.46 1.21 2.62
CA GLY A 85 -17.83 0.46 1.53
C GLY A 85 -16.35 0.84 1.34
N SER A 86 -15.82 0.71 0.13
CA SER A 86 -14.39 0.96 -0.13
C SER A 86 -13.94 2.33 0.35
N CYS A 87 -12.92 2.35 1.22
CA CYS A 87 -12.31 3.60 1.70
C CYS A 87 -11.24 4.16 0.75
N HIS A 88 -10.99 3.50 -0.39
CA HIS A 88 -9.92 3.86 -1.33
C HIS A 88 -10.06 5.30 -1.84
N THR A 89 -11.21 5.67 -2.40
CA THR A 89 -11.46 7.02 -2.95
C THR A 89 -11.31 8.11 -1.90
N ALA A 90 -11.72 7.86 -0.65
CA ALA A 90 -11.54 8.82 0.43
C ALA A 90 -10.07 8.93 0.85
N ALA A 91 -9.35 7.81 0.93
CA ALA A 91 -7.91 7.80 1.20
C ALA A 91 -7.13 8.51 0.09
N HIS A 92 -7.55 8.37 -1.16
CA HIS A 92 -7.05 9.09 -2.32
C HIS A 92 -7.11 10.62 -2.12
N LYS A 93 -8.30 11.13 -1.79
CA LYS A 93 -8.48 12.55 -1.46
C LYS A 93 -7.63 12.97 -0.26
N ALA A 94 -7.56 12.13 0.79
CA ALA A 94 -6.74 12.40 1.97
C ALA A 94 -5.25 12.51 1.62
N GLY A 95 -4.76 11.73 0.66
CA GLY A 95 -3.41 11.79 0.11
C GLY A 95 -3.11 13.11 -0.58
N ARG A 96 -4.00 13.55 -1.49
CA ARG A 96 -3.86 14.86 -2.16
C ARG A 96 -3.83 16.00 -1.15
N ILE A 97 -4.78 15.99 -0.22
CA ILE A 97 -4.86 16.98 0.88
C ILE A 97 -3.59 16.94 1.75
N SER A 98 -3.09 15.75 2.07
CA SER A 98 -1.86 15.58 2.85
C SER A 98 -0.68 16.25 2.17
N TYR A 99 -0.51 16.04 0.87
CA TYR A 99 0.55 16.68 0.10
C TYR A 99 0.37 18.20 0.04
N GLU A 100 -0.85 18.71 -0.15
CA GLU A 100 -1.10 20.16 -0.11
C GLU A 100 -0.74 20.81 1.23
N ILE A 101 -0.93 20.10 2.35
CA ILE A 101 -0.67 20.62 3.70
C ILE A 101 0.80 20.44 4.11
N TYR A 102 1.38 19.28 3.81
CA TYR A 102 2.66 18.84 4.36
C TYR A 102 3.78 18.74 3.31
N GLY A 103 3.46 18.96 2.03
CA GLY A 103 4.36 18.72 0.89
C GLY A 103 4.85 17.29 0.86
N ASP A 104 6.10 17.13 0.47
CA ASP A 104 6.88 15.89 0.46
C ASP A 104 6.78 15.03 1.74
N LYS A 105 6.51 15.65 2.90
CA LYS A 105 6.36 14.89 4.15
C LYS A 105 5.16 13.94 4.12
N SER A 106 4.18 14.17 3.23
CA SER A 106 2.99 13.32 3.07
C SER A 106 3.35 11.86 2.78
N PHE A 107 4.42 11.60 2.01
CA PHE A 107 4.90 10.25 1.68
C PHE A 107 5.38 9.46 2.91
N ARG A 108 5.60 10.12 4.05
CA ARG A 108 5.94 9.49 5.33
C ARG A 108 4.75 9.41 6.29
N LEU A 109 3.70 10.17 6.01
CA LEU A 109 2.49 10.27 6.82
C LEU A 109 1.37 9.39 6.25
N CYS A 110 1.41 9.10 4.96
CA CYS A 110 0.56 8.11 4.29
C CYS A 110 0.97 6.68 4.67
N SER A 111 0.06 5.75 4.40
CA SER A 111 0.26 4.32 4.57
C SER A 111 -0.56 3.55 3.53
N SER A 112 -0.36 2.23 3.46
CA SER A 112 -1.00 1.36 2.47
C SER A 112 -2.45 0.98 2.82
N GLU A 113 -2.94 1.36 4.01
CA GLU A 113 -4.35 1.24 4.37
C GLU A 113 -5.25 1.88 3.30
N CYS A 114 -6.44 1.28 3.11
CA CYS A 114 -7.37 1.67 2.05
C CYS A 114 -6.76 1.55 0.63
N HIS A 115 -6.09 0.42 0.38
CA HIS A 115 -5.48 0.08 -0.91
C HIS A 115 -4.52 1.17 -1.41
N SER A 116 -3.63 1.64 -0.54
CA SER A 116 -2.63 2.67 -0.85
C SER A 116 -3.18 3.99 -1.41
N GLY A 117 -4.48 4.26 -1.24
CA GLY A 117 -5.12 5.46 -1.80
C GLY A 117 -4.40 6.76 -1.39
N CYS A 118 -3.92 6.85 -0.15
CA CYS A 118 -3.14 8.02 0.30
C CYS A 118 -1.87 8.24 -0.53
N TYR A 119 -1.12 7.17 -0.81
CA TYR A 119 0.07 7.27 -1.65
C TYR A 119 -0.28 7.67 -3.06
N HIS A 120 -1.36 7.13 -3.64
CA HIS A 120 -1.82 7.53 -4.97
C HIS A 120 -2.15 9.02 -5.02
N GLY A 121 -2.95 9.51 -4.08
CA GLY A 121 -3.31 10.92 -3.99
C GLY A 121 -2.12 11.85 -3.76
N ALA A 122 -1.20 11.49 -2.86
CA ALA A 122 0.02 12.26 -2.63
C ALA A 122 0.91 12.31 -3.89
N THR A 123 1.03 11.18 -4.58
CA THR A 123 1.81 11.05 -5.81
C THR A 123 1.21 11.85 -6.96
N GLU A 124 -0.12 11.83 -7.11
CA GLU A 124 -0.82 12.65 -8.09
C GLU A 124 -0.61 14.14 -7.84
N ALA A 125 -0.76 14.59 -6.59
CA ALA A 125 -0.57 15.99 -6.23
C ALA A 125 0.88 16.44 -6.49
N TYR A 126 1.85 15.60 -6.12
CA TYR A 126 3.27 15.82 -6.40
C TYR A 126 3.56 15.92 -7.90
N PHE A 127 3.11 14.96 -8.70
CA PHE A 127 3.38 14.97 -10.15
C PHE A 127 2.61 16.06 -10.90
N LYS A 128 1.45 16.48 -10.40
CA LYS A 128 0.75 17.66 -10.92
C LYS A 128 1.59 18.93 -10.75
N GLU A 129 2.35 19.04 -9.67
CA GLU A 129 3.21 20.19 -9.39
C GLU A 129 4.56 20.12 -10.10
N HIS A 130 5.21 18.96 -10.08
CA HIS A 130 6.62 18.82 -10.51
C HIS A 130 6.82 18.12 -11.86
N GLY A 131 5.79 17.44 -12.38
CA GLY A 131 5.92 16.50 -13.50
C GLY A 131 6.80 15.29 -13.15
N THR A 132 7.01 14.39 -14.11
CA THR A 132 7.80 13.16 -13.90
C THR A 132 9.29 13.31 -14.09
N ALA A 133 9.73 14.32 -14.84
CA ALA A 133 11.09 14.41 -15.35
C ALA A 133 12.19 14.58 -14.28
N ASN A 134 11.82 14.81 -13.02
CA ASN A 134 12.75 14.99 -11.90
C ASN A 134 12.42 14.09 -10.69
N LEU A 135 11.73 12.98 -10.90
CA LEU A 135 11.41 12.02 -9.83
C LEU A 135 12.66 11.63 -9.03
N VAL A 136 13.77 11.34 -9.72
CA VAL A 136 15.08 11.02 -9.13
C VAL A 136 15.63 12.10 -8.21
N ALA A 137 15.60 13.36 -8.66
CA ALA A 137 16.18 14.47 -7.92
C ALA A 137 15.45 14.74 -6.59
N ASN A 138 14.18 14.35 -6.52
CA ASN A 138 13.32 14.67 -5.39
C ASN A 138 13.14 13.50 -4.42
N LEU A 139 13.46 12.25 -4.78
CA LEU A 139 13.19 11.09 -3.91
C LEU A 139 13.96 11.06 -2.59
N GLN A 140 15.20 11.58 -2.54
CA GLN A 140 15.91 11.77 -1.27
C GLN A 140 15.21 12.82 -0.39
N THR A 141 14.60 13.84 -1.00
CA THR A 141 13.81 14.87 -0.33
C THR A 141 12.45 14.33 0.14
N LEU A 142 11.81 13.47 -0.66
CA LEU A 142 10.48 12.89 -0.41
C LEU A 142 10.47 11.97 0.81
N CYS A 143 11.43 11.04 0.88
CA CYS A 143 11.51 10.11 1.99
C CYS A 143 12.39 10.63 3.15
N GLY A 144 13.21 11.66 2.93
CA GLY A 144 14.12 12.23 3.94
C GLY A 144 15.29 11.31 4.29
N SER A 145 16.47 11.91 4.50
CA SER A 145 17.70 11.18 4.84
C SER A 145 17.76 10.69 6.29
N GLU A 146 16.90 11.21 7.16
CA GLU A 146 16.86 10.91 8.60
C GLU A 146 16.07 9.63 8.94
N LEU A 147 15.35 9.04 7.99
CA LEU A 147 14.64 7.79 8.22
C LEU A 147 15.64 6.63 8.40
N ASN A 148 15.31 5.73 9.32
CA ASN A 148 16.00 4.45 9.39
C ASN A 148 15.72 3.62 8.12
N ALA A 149 16.51 2.56 7.90
CA ALA A 149 16.40 1.73 6.70
C ALA A 149 14.97 1.18 6.47
N PHE A 150 14.26 0.82 7.54
CA PHE A 150 12.91 0.28 7.46
C PHE A 150 11.89 1.31 6.97
N PHE A 151 11.82 2.49 7.60
CA PHE A 151 10.88 3.53 7.18
C PHE A 151 11.26 4.12 5.81
N SER A 152 12.55 4.18 5.48
CA SER A 152 13.00 4.55 4.15
C SER A 152 12.48 3.56 3.09
N HIS A 153 12.57 2.26 3.37
CA HIS A 153 11.97 1.22 2.53
C HIS A 153 10.45 1.43 2.41
N GLN A 154 9.71 1.61 3.50
CA GLN A 154 8.25 1.79 3.43
C GLN A 154 7.83 2.99 2.58
N CYS A 155 8.56 4.11 2.68
CA CYS A 155 8.28 5.29 1.86
C CYS A 155 8.52 5.01 0.36
N ILE A 156 9.66 4.43 0.00
CA ILE A 156 10.01 4.12 -1.39
C ILE A 156 9.09 3.06 -1.99
N HIS A 157 8.68 2.07 -1.20
CA HIS A 157 7.62 1.14 -1.55
C HIS A 157 6.31 1.88 -1.87
N GLY A 158 5.88 2.80 -1.00
CA GLY A 158 4.70 3.65 -1.22
C GLY A 158 4.75 4.46 -2.53
N ILE A 159 5.92 4.96 -2.92
CA ILE A 159 6.13 5.61 -4.22
C ILE A 159 5.86 4.66 -5.38
N GLY A 160 6.27 3.38 -5.27
CA GLY A 160 5.97 2.37 -6.29
C GLY A 160 4.46 2.22 -6.56
N HIS A 161 3.63 2.28 -5.52
CA HIS A 161 2.16 2.30 -5.69
C HIS A 161 1.70 3.53 -6.48
N GLY A 162 2.20 4.71 -6.09
CA GLY A 162 1.88 5.96 -6.77
C GLY A 162 2.30 5.99 -8.24
N LEU A 163 3.43 5.38 -8.58
CA LEU A 163 3.92 5.28 -9.95
C LEU A 163 3.02 4.42 -10.83
N MET A 164 2.47 3.33 -10.29
CA MET A 164 1.48 2.53 -11.00
C MET A 164 0.22 3.33 -11.31
N ALA A 165 -0.31 4.09 -10.34
CA ALA A 165 -1.44 4.97 -10.60
C ALA A 165 -1.11 6.06 -11.64
N TRP A 166 0.06 6.68 -11.53
CA TRP A 166 0.50 7.75 -12.42
C TRP A 166 0.71 7.31 -13.87
N THR A 167 1.28 6.12 -14.06
CA THR A 167 1.52 5.53 -15.39
C THR A 167 0.28 4.86 -15.97
N ASN A 168 -0.91 5.09 -15.37
CA ASN A 168 -2.16 4.46 -15.78
C ASN A 168 -2.05 2.92 -15.83
N TYR A 169 -1.40 2.35 -14.82
CA TYR A 169 -1.16 0.92 -14.66
C TYR A 169 -0.33 0.28 -15.79
N GLU A 170 0.48 1.08 -16.50
CA GLU A 170 1.49 0.56 -17.41
C GLU A 170 2.73 0.07 -16.64
N LEU A 171 2.75 -1.24 -16.33
CA LEU A 171 3.75 -1.88 -15.45
C LEU A 171 5.20 -1.56 -15.83
N PHE A 172 5.55 -1.62 -17.12
CA PHE A 172 6.92 -1.39 -17.57
C PHE A 172 7.37 0.06 -17.41
N ASP A 173 6.46 1.02 -17.59
CA ASP A 173 6.74 2.44 -17.41
C ASP A 173 6.95 2.75 -15.91
N ALA A 174 6.15 2.14 -15.03
CA ALA A 174 6.32 2.26 -13.58
C ALA A 174 7.66 1.64 -13.11
N LEU A 175 8.02 0.46 -13.60
CA LEU A 175 9.31 -0.19 -13.27
C LEU A 175 10.51 0.63 -13.77
N THR A 176 10.42 1.20 -14.97
CA THR A 176 11.47 2.08 -15.52
C THR A 176 11.61 3.35 -14.69
N SER A 177 10.50 3.91 -14.20
CA SER A 177 10.52 5.05 -13.28
C SER A 177 11.19 4.72 -11.94
N CYS A 178 11.11 3.47 -11.47
CA CYS A 178 11.85 3.01 -10.30
C CYS A 178 13.35 2.81 -10.56
N ASP A 179 13.77 2.49 -11.79
CA ASP A 179 15.21 2.32 -12.13
C ASP A 179 16.02 3.62 -12.04
N GLU A 180 15.29 4.71 -12.13
CA GLU A 180 15.77 6.08 -12.04
C GLU A 180 16.33 6.38 -10.62
N LEU A 181 15.92 5.63 -9.60
CA LEU A 181 16.47 5.70 -8.24
C LEU A 181 17.95 5.28 -8.16
N GLU A 182 18.73 5.95 -7.30
CA GLU A 182 20.12 5.56 -7.02
C GLU A 182 20.22 4.30 -6.14
N ARG A 183 19.24 4.10 -5.23
CA ARG A 183 19.22 3.01 -4.25
C ARG A 183 17.78 2.59 -3.92
N GLN A 184 17.62 1.38 -3.40
CA GLN A 184 16.32 0.82 -2.98
C GLN A 184 15.32 0.69 -4.14
N GLN A 185 15.82 0.45 -5.36
CA GLN A 185 14.99 0.19 -6.54
C GLN A 185 14.08 -1.02 -6.29
N ASP A 186 14.59 -2.04 -5.61
CA ASP A 186 13.87 -3.24 -5.19
C ASP A 186 12.63 -2.91 -4.34
N SER A 187 12.75 -1.96 -3.40
CA SER A 187 11.63 -1.48 -2.60
C SER A 187 10.55 -0.83 -3.47
N CYS A 188 10.95 0.03 -4.41
CA CYS A 188 10.04 0.66 -5.36
C CYS A 188 9.35 -0.39 -6.26
N TRP A 189 10.11 -1.34 -6.83
CA TRP A 189 9.59 -2.42 -7.64
C TRP A 189 8.57 -3.27 -6.87
N THR A 190 8.80 -3.55 -5.59
CA THR A 190 7.79 -4.27 -4.79
C THR A 190 6.50 -3.45 -4.64
N GLY A 191 6.56 -2.13 -4.46
CA GLY A 191 5.34 -1.30 -4.46
C GLY A 191 4.58 -1.37 -5.78
N VAL A 192 5.31 -1.31 -6.90
CA VAL A 192 4.77 -1.45 -8.26
C VAL A 192 4.07 -2.80 -8.46
N PHE A 193 4.74 -3.91 -8.12
CA PHE A 193 4.15 -5.24 -8.27
C PHE A 193 2.97 -5.48 -7.31
N MET A 194 3.03 -4.92 -6.09
CA MET A 194 1.91 -5.01 -5.16
C MET A 194 0.68 -4.31 -5.74
N GLU A 195 0.85 -3.07 -6.17
CA GLU A 195 -0.23 -2.28 -6.76
C GLU A 195 -0.80 -2.93 -8.02
N ASN A 196 0.06 -3.50 -8.88
CA ASN A 196 -0.40 -4.24 -10.04
C ASN A 196 -1.36 -5.39 -9.65
N ILE A 197 -1.12 -6.08 -8.53
CA ILE A 197 -1.96 -7.19 -8.05
C ILE A 197 -3.20 -6.71 -7.30
N VAL A 198 -3.08 -5.71 -6.42
CA VAL A 198 -4.17 -5.29 -5.52
C VAL A 198 -5.10 -4.26 -6.15
N GLY A 199 -4.57 -3.35 -6.97
CA GLY A 199 -5.33 -2.30 -7.67
C GLY A 199 -5.71 -2.67 -9.10
N GLY A 200 -4.94 -3.54 -9.75
CA GLY A 200 -5.06 -3.80 -11.19
C GLY A 200 -6.33 -4.52 -11.67
N LEU A 201 -7.22 -4.95 -10.77
CA LEU A 201 -8.50 -5.60 -11.11
C LEU A 201 -9.73 -4.80 -10.70
N ASN A 202 -9.55 -3.60 -10.14
CA ASN A 202 -10.66 -2.78 -9.64
C ASN A 202 -11.16 -1.82 -10.72
N GLU A 203 -11.81 -2.37 -11.76
CA GLU A 203 -12.42 -1.57 -12.84
C GLU A 203 -13.42 -0.52 -12.30
N GLU A 204 -14.15 -0.86 -11.23
CA GLU A 204 -15.09 0.05 -10.56
C GLU A 204 -14.40 1.25 -9.89
N GLU A 205 -13.13 1.10 -9.50
CA GLU A 205 -12.28 2.17 -8.97
C GLU A 205 -11.42 2.83 -10.07
N GLY A 206 -11.63 2.45 -11.34
CA GLY A 206 -10.95 3.02 -12.51
C GLY A 206 -9.55 2.44 -12.76
N HIS A 207 -9.23 1.28 -12.19
CA HIS A 207 -7.91 0.68 -12.23
C HIS A 207 -7.98 -0.71 -12.88
N ALA A 208 -7.47 -0.83 -14.09
CA ALA A 208 -7.36 -2.10 -14.81
C ALA A 208 -5.97 -2.21 -15.44
N THR A 209 -5.31 -3.34 -15.22
CA THR A 209 -3.99 -3.63 -15.80
C THR A 209 -4.08 -4.78 -16.80
N GLN A 210 -3.39 -4.66 -17.93
CA GLN A 210 -3.16 -5.78 -18.85
C GLN A 210 -2.10 -6.77 -18.34
N PHE A 211 -1.44 -6.44 -17.23
CA PHE A 211 -0.37 -7.22 -16.61
C PHE A 211 -0.87 -8.17 -15.51
N LEU A 212 -2.15 -8.58 -15.59
CA LEU A 212 -2.74 -9.67 -14.84
C LEU A 212 -3.58 -10.57 -15.76
N ASN A 213 -3.49 -11.89 -15.53
CA ASN A 213 -4.33 -12.89 -16.19
C ASN A 213 -4.44 -14.14 -15.30
N GLU A 214 -4.85 -15.27 -15.89
CA GLU A 214 -5.04 -16.55 -15.19
C GLU A 214 -3.75 -17.39 -15.06
N ASP A 215 -2.64 -16.96 -15.67
CA ASP A 215 -1.33 -17.58 -15.43
C ASP A 215 -0.80 -17.10 -14.06
N PRO A 216 -0.63 -18.01 -13.08
CA PRO A 216 -0.19 -17.66 -11.73
C PRO A 216 1.23 -17.06 -11.67
N LEU A 217 2.05 -17.21 -12.73
CA LEU A 217 3.41 -16.67 -12.78
C LEU A 217 3.51 -15.37 -13.58
N TYR A 218 2.44 -14.93 -14.22
CA TYR A 218 2.39 -13.67 -14.98
C TYR A 218 2.14 -12.48 -14.03
N PRO A 219 2.90 -11.37 -14.13
CA PRO A 219 3.78 -10.99 -15.24
C PRO A 219 5.27 -11.34 -15.04
N CYS A 220 5.65 -12.05 -13.98
CA CYS A 220 7.07 -12.35 -13.70
C CYS A 220 7.78 -13.15 -14.83
N THR A 221 7.01 -13.79 -15.71
CA THR A 221 7.50 -14.49 -16.90
C THR A 221 7.94 -13.55 -18.04
N ILE A 222 7.47 -12.30 -18.07
CA ILE A 222 7.72 -11.34 -19.16
C ILE A 222 8.57 -10.13 -18.77
N VAL A 223 8.78 -9.90 -17.47
CA VAL A 223 9.65 -8.82 -16.98
C VAL A 223 11.13 -9.18 -17.12
N ASP A 224 11.99 -8.17 -17.20
CA ASP A 224 13.44 -8.34 -17.20
C ASP A 224 13.95 -9.01 -15.92
N ASP A 225 15.08 -9.74 -16.03
CA ASP A 225 15.65 -10.53 -14.92
C ASP A 225 15.94 -9.72 -13.65
N LYS A 226 16.28 -8.43 -13.79
CA LYS A 226 16.51 -7.52 -12.65
C LYS A 226 15.28 -7.33 -11.76
N TYR A 227 14.07 -7.41 -12.32
CA TYR A 227 12.82 -7.23 -11.58
C TYR A 227 12.26 -8.53 -11.00
N LYS A 228 12.71 -9.69 -11.49
CA LYS A 228 12.09 -10.98 -11.18
C LYS A 228 12.14 -11.32 -9.70
N PHE A 229 13.20 -10.95 -8.97
CA PHE A 229 13.26 -11.17 -7.53
C PHE A 229 12.11 -10.46 -6.80
N SER A 230 11.90 -9.16 -7.05
CA SER A 230 10.79 -8.39 -6.48
C SER A 230 9.43 -8.88 -6.96
N CYS A 231 9.31 -9.28 -8.23
CA CYS A 231 8.08 -9.81 -8.80
C CYS A 231 7.68 -11.12 -8.11
N TYR A 232 8.56 -12.12 -8.08
CA TYR A 232 8.29 -13.40 -7.43
C TYR A 232 8.12 -13.25 -5.91
N PHE A 233 8.77 -12.26 -5.30
CA PHE A 233 8.54 -11.93 -3.90
C PHE A 233 7.12 -11.42 -3.63
N LEU A 234 6.35 -10.94 -4.62
CA LEU A 234 4.94 -10.55 -4.43
C LEU A 234 3.91 -11.42 -5.16
N GLN A 235 4.35 -12.25 -6.11
CA GLN A 235 3.47 -12.92 -7.05
C GLN A 235 2.43 -13.85 -6.40
N THR A 236 2.72 -14.42 -5.23
CA THR A 236 1.77 -15.34 -4.58
C THR A 236 0.49 -14.64 -4.14
N SER A 237 0.48 -13.31 -3.97
CA SER A 237 -0.74 -12.57 -3.65
C SER A 237 -1.75 -12.60 -4.81
N ARG A 238 -1.29 -12.76 -6.06
CA ARG A 238 -2.16 -13.08 -7.20
C ARG A 238 -2.59 -14.56 -7.18
N MET A 239 -1.68 -15.46 -6.82
CA MET A 239 -2.00 -16.89 -6.72
C MET A 239 -3.07 -17.19 -5.66
N THR A 240 -3.06 -16.48 -4.52
CA THR A 240 -4.10 -16.63 -3.49
C THR A 240 -5.46 -16.16 -3.99
N GLN A 241 -5.54 -15.10 -4.79
CA GLN A 241 -6.79 -14.69 -5.47
C GLN A 241 -7.28 -15.78 -6.43
N LEU A 242 -6.39 -16.32 -7.28
CA LEU A 242 -6.72 -17.35 -8.27
C LEU A 242 -7.15 -18.68 -7.64
N TYR A 243 -6.56 -19.03 -6.49
CA TYR A 243 -6.77 -20.33 -5.85
C TYR A 243 -7.62 -20.29 -4.58
N GLY A 244 -8.16 -19.13 -4.20
CA GLY A 244 -8.95 -18.96 -2.99
C GLY A 244 -8.14 -19.28 -1.71
N SER A 245 -6.89 -18.82 -1.67
CA SER A 245 -5.93 -19.08 -0.58
C SER A 245 -5.63 -20.57 -0.30
N ASP A 246 -5.79 -21.43 -1.31
CA ASP A 246 -5.32 -22.82 -1.25
C ASP A 246 -3.79 -22.87 -1.39
N PHE A 247 -3.10 -22.84 -0.25
CA PHE A 247 -1.64 -22.77 -0.18
C PHE A 247 -0.93 -24.00 -0.78
N SER A 248 -1.60 -25.15 -0.89
CA SER A 248 -1.06 -26.30 -1.61
C SER A 248 -0.93 -26.03 -3.11
N LYS A 249 -1.95 -25.38 -3.70
CA LYS A 249 -1.90 -24.92 -5.10
C LYS A 249 -0.90 -23.79 -5.29
N VAL A 250 -0.81 -22.85 -4.35
CA VAL A 250 0.21 -21.77 -4.38
C VAL A 250 1.61 -22.36 -4.39
N ALA A 251 1.93 -23.29 -3.48
CA ALA A 251 3.22 -23.97 -3.45
C ALA A 251 3.52 -24.71 -4.77
N SER A 252 2.52 -25.39 -5.33
CA SER A 252 2.63 -26.08 -6.63
C SER A 252 2.90 -25.11 -7.79
N ALA A 253 2.39 -23.88 -7.73
CA ALA A 253 2.69 -22.84 -8.70
C ALA A 253 4.10 -22.25 -8.48
N CYS A 254 4.53 -22.01 -7.25
CA CYS A 254 5.91 -21.56 -6.96
C CYS A 254 6.97 -22.53 -7.47
N LEU A 255 6.71 -23.84 -7.43
CA LEU A 255 7.60 -24.86 -8.00
C LEU A 255 7.77 -24.78 -9.52
N LYS A 256 6.89 -24.07 -10.22
CA LYS A 256 6.98 -23.84 -11.67
C LYS A 256 7.78 -22.57 -12.01
N ALA A 257 8.08 -21.72 -11.02
CA ALA A 257 8.99 -20.60 -11.21
C ALA A 257 10.40 -21.13 -11.51
N PRO A 258 11.24 -20.37 -12.26
CA PRO A 258 12.64 -20.73 -12.46
C PRO A 258 13.34 -20.93 -11.12
N GLU A 259 14.20 -21.96 -11.03
CA GLU A 259 14.80 -22.44 -9.77
C GLU A 259 15.39 -21.31 -8.92
N GLN A 260 16.12 -20.37 -9.54
CA GLN A 260 16.74 -19.23 -8.87
C GLN A 260 15.75 -18.29 -8.16
N TYR A 261 14.48 -18.29 -8.54
CA TYR A 261 13.43 -17.44 -7.96
C TYR A 261 12.46 -18.19 -7.04
N GLN A 262 12.52 -19.53 -7.00
CA GLN A 262 11.57 -20.32 -6.20
C GLN A 262 11.59 -19.93 -4.73
N ARG A 263 12.77 -19.72 -4.15
CA ARG A 263 12.90 -19.26 -2.76
C ARG A 263 12.12 -17.96 -2.52
N HIS A 264 12.23 -16.98 -3.40
CA HIS A 264 11.51 -15.70 -3.27
C HIS A 264 10.00 -15.87 -3.45
N CYS A 265 9.57 -16.80 -4.31
CA CYS A 265 8.15 -17.17 -4.40
C CYS A 265 7.65 -17.81 -3.09
N PHE A 266 8.45 -18.66 -2.44
CA PHE A 266 8.07 -19.22 -1.14
C PHE A 266 8.14 -18.19 0.00
N GLU A 267 9.06 -17.22 -0.05
CA GLU A 267 9.04 -16.06 0.85
C GLU A 267 7.76 -15.23 0.67
N SER A 268 7.33 -15.02 -0.58
CA SER A 268 6.05 -14.42 -0.91
C SER A 268 4.88 -15.20 -0.32
N MET A 269 4.87 -16.52 -0.51
CA MET A 269 3.85 -17.42 0.05
C MET A 269 3.80 -17.28 1.58
N GLY A 270 4.95 -17.24 2.23
CA GLY A 270 5.07 -17.01 3.67
C GLY A 270 4.38 -15.72 4.11
N ARG A 271 4.61 -14.60 3.41
CA ARG A 271 3.92 -13.33 3.72
C ARG A 271 2.40 -13.49 3.64
N ASP A 272 1.89 -14.12 2.59
CA ASP A 272 0.44 -14.31 2.42
C ASP A 272 -0.14 -15.27 3.47
N VAL A 273 0.60 -16.30 3.88
CA VAL A 273 0.26 -17.19 4.99
C VAL A 273 0.15 -16.39 6.29
N GLY A 274 1.15 -15.57 6.61
CA GLY A 274 1.16 -14.71 7.78
C GLY A 274 -0.03 -13.74 7.80
N GLY A 275 -0.31 -13.10 6.66
CA GLY A 275 -1.48 -12.21 6.53
C GLY A 275 -2.82 -12.94 6.68
N THR A 276 -2.95 -14.16 6.16
CA THR A 276 -4.18 -14.97 6.20
C THR A 276 -4.45 -15.56 7.59
N HIS A 277 -3.39 -15.88 8.34
CA HIS A 277 -3.45 -16.57 9.63
C HIS A 277 -2.93 -15.74 10.80
N ARG A 278 -2.87 -14.42 10.63
CA ARG A 278 -2.30 -13.48 11.59
C ARG A 278 -2.70 -13.79 13.04
N GLY A 279 -1.69 -14.09 13.85
CA GLY A 279 -1.87 -14.42 15.27
C GLY A 279 -2.17 -15.90 15.54
N ASN A 280 -2.07 -16.77 14.53
CA ASN A 280 -2.24 -18.22 14.64
C ASN A 280 -1.00 -18.93 14.05
N ALA A 281 0.08 -18.93 14.82
CA ALA A 281 1.36 -19.46 14.38
C ALA A 281 1.32 -20.95 14.01
N GLU A 282 0.47 -21.76 14.67
CA GLU A 282 0.30 -23.17 14.34
C GLU A 282 -0.25 -23.35 12.92
N ARG A 283 -1.25 -22.55 12.53
CA ARG A 283 -1.78 -22.59 11.15
C ARG A 283 -0.77 -22.05 10.14
N GLU A 284 -0.07 -20.97 10.47
CA GLU A 284 0.97 -20.42 9.60
C GLU A 284 2.08 -21.46 9.31
N ILE A 285 2.58 -22.15 10.34
CA ILE A 285 3.59 -23.20 10.20
C ILE A 285 3.05 -24.41 9.42
N ALA A 286 1.77 -24.77 9.64
CA ALA A 286 1.10 -25.85 8.94
C ALA A 286 0.99 -25.55 7.43
N ASP A 287 0.62 -24.35 7.01
CA ASP A 287 0.53 -24.03 5.58
C ASP A 287 1.91 -23.86 4.93
N CYS A 288 2.93 -23.43 5.67
CA CYS A 288 4.30 -23.51 5.20
C CYS A 288 4.78 -24.97 4.97
N SER A 289 4.04 -26.00 5.39
CA SER A 289 4.40 -27.41 5.13
C SER A 289 4.15 -27.86 3.70
N TYR A 290 3.40 -27.07 2.92
CA TYR A 290 3.28 -27.29 1.48
C TYR A 290 4.54 -26.88 0.71
N ALA A 291 5.41 -26.05 1.30
CA ALA A 291 6.71 -25.74 0.72
C ALA A 291 7.69 -26.93 0.89
N PRO A 292 8.49 -27.27 -0.14
CA PRO A 292 9.51 -28.30 -0.02
C PRO A 292 10.49 -28.00 1.12
N ALA A 293 10.95 -29.05 1.80
CA ALA A 293 11.96 -28.94 2.86
C ALA A 293 13.26 -28.26 2.36
N GLY A 294 13.98 -27.63 3.28
CA GLY A 294 15.18 -26.84 2.99
C GLY A 294 14.84 -25.39 2.64
N ALA A 295 15.54 -24.83 1.66
CA ALA A 295 15.51 -23.39 1.37
C ALA A 295 14.11 -22.82 1.07
N SER A 296 13.23 -23.59 0.42
CA SER A 296 11.87 -23.15 0.10
C SER A 296 11.00 -23.03 1.36
N ARG A 297 10.99 -24.05 2.21
CA ARG A 297 10.26 -23.99 3.48
C ARG A 297 10.83 -22.96 4.44
N VAL A 298 12.15 -22.82 4.51
CA VAL A 298 12.80 -21.72 5.24
C VAL A 298 12.30 -20.37 4.71
N GLY A 299 12.22 -20.20 3.39
CA GLY A 299 11.62 -19.02 2.75
C GLY A 299 10.21 -18.72 3.23
N CYS A 300 9.32 -19.72 3.23
CA CYS A 300 7.96 -19.55 3.75
C CYS A 300 7.93 -19.13 5.22
N VAL A 301 8.72 -19.80 6.06
CA VAL A 301 8.79 -19.51 7.50
C VAL A 301 9.25 -18.06 7.75
N ILE A 302 10.30 -17.58 7.06
CA ILE A 302 10.77 -16.21 7.22
C ILE A 302 9.80 -15.18 6.64
N GLY A 303 9.04 -15.53 5.60
CA GLY A 303 7.97 -14.67 5.07
C GLY A 303 6.82 -14.52 6.07
N ALA A 304 6.39 -15.63 6.69
CA ALA A 304 5.30 -15.64 7.65
C ALA A 304 5.63 -14.86 8.94
N VAL A 305 6.80 -15.11 9.53
CA VAL A 305 7.17 -14.44 10.79
C VAL A 305 7.36 -12.92 10.62
N GLN A 306 7.76 -12.45 9.43
CA GLN A 306 7.89 -11.02 9.17
C GLN A 306 6.56 -10.28 9.30
N ASP A 307 5.43 -10.93 9.00
CA ASP A 307 4.11 -10.33 9.18
C ASP A 307 3.76 -10.10 10.65
N SER A 308 4.37 -10.87 11.55
CA SER A 308 4.11 -10.75 12.99
C SER A 308 4.86 -9.60 13.66
N PHE A 309 5.82 -8.92 13.00
CA PHE A 309 6.66 -7.89 13.63
C PHE A 309 6.82 -6.60 12.79
N TRP A 310 5.69 -5.96 12.49
CA TRP A 310 5.64 -4.66 11.81
C TRP A 310 5.73 -3.46 12.76
N ASP A 311 5.26 -3.63 14.00
CA ASP A 311 5.25 -2.60 15.04
C ASP A 311 5.58 -3.21 16.42
N PRO A 312 5.86 -2.40 17.45
CA PRO A 312 6.26 -2.91 18.76
C PRO A 312 5.27 -3.88 19.41
N THR A 313 3.98 -3.87 19.06
CA THR A 313 2.99 -4.79 19.65
C THR A 313 3.15 -6.23 19.17
N GLY A 314 3.76 -6.45 18.00
CA GLY A 314 3.92 -7.77 17.37
C GLY A 314 4.98 -8.68 17.99
N GLN A 315 5.84 -8.16 18.86
CA GLN A 315 7.00 -8.85 19.43
C GLN A 315 6.67 -10.24 20.03
N ASN A 316 5.55 -10.34 20.76
CA ASN A 316 5.16 -11.59 21.42
C ASN A 316 4.75 -12.66 20.41
N ASN A 317 4.02 -12.28 19.36
CA ASN A 317 3.57 -13.20 18.31
C ASN A 317 4.77 -13.73 17.54
N ALA A 318 5.70 -12.85 17.16
CA ALA A 318 6.92 -13.22 16.45
C ALA A 318 7.80 -14.19 17.25
N LEU A 319 8.00 -13.94 18.55
CA LEU A 319 8.73 -14.86 19.43
C LEU A 319 8.00 -16.19 19.62
N ALA A 320 6.67 -16.16 19.79
CA ALA A 320 5.86 -17.37 19.95
C ALA A 320 5.94 -18.25 18.70
N PHE A 321 5.85 -17.64 17.51
CA PHE A 321 6.01 -18.32 16.24
C PHE A 321 7.36 -19.05 16.14
N CYS A 322 8.49 -18.37 16.39
CA CYS A 322 9.80 -19.01 16.27
C CYS A 322 10.01 -20.17 17.27
N ARG A 323 9.40 -20.09 18.47
CA ARG A 323 9.52 -21.16 19.49
C ARG A 323 8.89 -22.48 19.02
N LEU A 324 7.82 -22.41 18.22
CA LEU A 324 7.10 -23.59 17.72
C LEU A 324 7.88 -24.39 16.68
N LEU A 325 8.89 -23.78 16.04
CA LEU A 325 9.72 -24.47 15.04
C LEU A 325 10.64 -25.49 15.71
N THR A 326 10.70 -26.71 15.16
CA THR A 326 11.55 -27.79 15.68
C THR A 326 12.81 -27.99 14.85
N GLU A 327 12.74 -27.72 13.55
CA GLU A 327 13.88 -27.83 12.66
C GLU A 327 14.86 -26.68 12.89
N LYS A 328 16.13 -27.05 13.13
CA LYS A 328 17.16 -26.08 13.55
C LYS A 328 17.35 -24.97 12.52
N GLU A 329 17.39 -25.30 11.23
CA GLU A 329 17.60 -24.32 10.16
C GLU A 329 16.44 -23.31 10.08
N GLU A 330 15.20 -23.78 10.18
CA GLU A 330 14.00 -22.93 10.21
C GLU A 330 13.99 -22.04 11.46
N LYS A 331 14.28 -22.61 12.63
CA LYS A 331 14.28 -21.87 13.90
C LYS A 331 15.37 -20.80 13.92
N ASP A 332 16.59 -21.11 13.50
CA ASP A 332 17.69 -20.14 13.39
C ASP A 332 17.35 -19.02 12.40
N ALA A 333 16.79 -19.35 11.23
CA ALA A 333 16.37 -18.36 10.24
C ALA A 333 15.24 -17.45 10.75
N CYS A 334 14.27 -18.02 11.46
CA CYS A 334 13.17 -17.28 12.08
C CYS A 334 13.68 -16.27 13.09
N TYR A 335 14.53 -16.70 14.04
CA TYR A 335 15.10 -15.83 15.05
C TYR A 335 15.95 -14.71 14.46
N ARG A 336 16.85 -15.02 13.51
CA ARG A 336 17.64 -14.00 12.81
C ARG A 336 16.78 -12.94 12.13
N THR A 337 15.68 -13.37 11.52
CA THR A 337 14.75 -12.46 10.83
C THR A 337 14.13 -11.45 11.80
N ILE A 338 13.62 -11.92 12.94
CA ILE A 338 12.99 -11.03 13.93
C ILE A 338 14.01 -10.20 14.71
N PHE A 339 15.24 -10.69 14.90
CA PHE A 339 16.32 -9.94 15.53
C PHE A 339 16.83 -8.81 14.64
N ALA A 340 16.99 -9.05 13.34
CA ALA A 340 17.33 -8.01 12.37
C ALA A 340 16.25 -6.93 12.27
N ARG A 341 14.97 -7.30 12.48
CA ARG A 341 13.84 -6.37 12.50
C ARG A 341 13.74 -5.56 13.79
N ALA A 342 14.11 -6.15 14.94
CA ALA A 342 13.94 -5.53 16.24
C ALA A 342 14.48 -4.08 16.36
N PRO A 343 15.75 -3.77 16.02
CA PRO A 343 16.26 -2.40 16.13
C PRO A 343 15.66 -1.42 15.11
N GLN A 344 14.92 -1.93 14.11
CA GLN A 344 14.25 -1.09 13.11
C GLN A 344 12.87 -0.62 13.58
N VAL A 345 12.23 -1.42 14.43
CA VAL A 345 10.85 -1.22 14.91
C VAL A 345 10.81 -0.70 16.35
N LEU A 346 11.76 -1.13 17.18
CA LEU A 346 11.88 -0.70 18.57
C LEU A 346 12.71 0.58 18.64
N VAL A 347 12.27 1.53 19.46
CA VAL A 347 12.76 2.92 19.45
C VAL A 347 14.08 3.05 20.21
N SER A 348 14.34 2.17 21.18
CA SER A 348 15.54 2.23 22.02
C SER A 348 16.28 0.90 22.13
N VAL A 349 17.59 1.00 22.38
CA VAL A 349 18.45 -0.14 22.69
C VAL A 349 17.93 -0.94 23.90
N GLU A 350 17.32 -0.27 24.88
CA GLU A 350 16.76 -0.93 26.05
C GLU A 350 15.53 -1.78 25.72
N GLU A 351 14.67 -1.29 24.81
CA GLU A 351 13.55 -2.10 24.28
C GLU A 351 14.06 -3.33 23.52
N VAL A 352 15.12 -3.18 22.70
CA VAL A 352 15.75 -4.31 22.01
C VAL A 352 16.33 -5.31 23.01
N LYS A 353 17.01 -4.87 24.07
CA LYS A 353 17.50 -5.76 25.13
C LYS A 353 16.35 -6.50 25.83
N HIS A 354 15.26 -5.80 26.14
CA HIS A 354 14.09 -6.41 26.77
C HIS A 354 13.39 -7.41 25.84
N PHE A 355 13.39 -7.16 24.53
CA PHE A 355 12.97 -8.10 23.52
C PHE A 355 13.87 -9.34 23.49
N CYS A 356 15.19 -9.17 23.42
CA CYS A 356 16.16 -10.27 23.41
C CYS A 356 16.07 -11.16 24.65
N ALA A 357 15.83 -10.59 25.83
CA ALA A 357 15.67 -11.34 27.08
C ALA A 357 14.46 -12.29 27.07
N ARG A 358 13.48 -12.06 26.19
CA ARG A 358 12.31 -12.94 26.01
C ARG A 358 12.53 -14.03 24.95
N ALA A 359 13.61 -14.00 24.17
CA ALA A 359 13.93 -15.10 23.25
C ALA A 359 14.32 -16.38 24.01
N GLU A 360 14.41 -17.52 23.33
CA GLU A 360 14.99 -18.73 23.93
C GLU A 360 16.47 -18.47 24.28
N GLU A 361 16.95 -19.00 25.41
CA GLU A 361 18.25 -18.67 26.02
C GLU A 361 19.43 -18.81 25.04
N GLN A 362 19.42 -19.85 24.21
CA GLN A 362 20.47 -20.12 23.23
C GLN A 362 20.63 -19.01 22.17
N TYR A 363 19.61 -18.17 21.96
CA TYR A 363 19.61 -17.09 20.97
C TYR A 363 19.84 -15.70 21.59
N HIS A 364 19.97 -15.58 22.91
CA HIS A 364 20.12 -14.29 23.60
C HIS A 364 21.32 -13.49 23.08
N ASN A 365 22.49 -14.13 22.99
CA ASN A 365 23.73 -13.48 22.53
C ASN A 365 23.64 -13.05 21.07
N GLU A 366 23.01 -13.86 20.21
CA GLU A 366 22.79 -13.51 18.81
C GLU A 366 21.87 -12.31 18.70
N CYS A 367 20.74 -12.29 19.42
CA CYS A 367 19.82 -11.14 19.43
C CYS A 367 20.52 -9.86 19.89
N LEU A 368 21.31 -9.92 20.98
CA LEU A 368 22.03 -8.78 21.53
C LEU A 368 23.06 -8.19 20.56
N SER A 369 23.55 -8.96 19.58
CA SER A 369 24.44 -8.46 18.53
C SER A 369 23.77 -7.50 17.53
N PHE A 370 22.43 -7.41 17.57
CA PHE A 370 21.66 -6.43 16.79
C PHE A 370 21.32 -5.16 17.61
N ALA A 371 21.64 -5.11 18.91
CA ALA A 371 21.27 -4.03 19.82
C ALA A 371 22.31 -2.89 19.84
N HIS A 372 22.59 -2.29 18.68
CA HIS A 372 23.59 -1.24 18.50
C HIS A 372 22.98 0.14 18.21
#